data_AF-A0AA96Y933-F1
#
_entry.id   AF-A0AA96Y933-F1
#
_cell.length_a   1.000
_cell.length_b   1.000
_cell.length_c   1.000
_cell.angle_alpha   90.00
_cell.angle_beta   90.00
_cell.angle_gamma   90.00
#
_symmetry.space_group_name_H-M   'P 1'
#
loop_
_entity.id
_entity.type
_entity.pdbx_description
1 polymer ?
#
loop_
_entity_poly.entity_id
_entity_poly.type
_entity_poly.pdbx_seq_one_letter_code
_entity_poly.pdbx_strand_id
1 'polypeptide(L)'
;MWHRLRNWFYSLRSYTALRPDLAMRRRVVRSLQRRPSLSPQEWFHTYGKSLGIAEAVVNFAAHQLEQYSGLPFGKLLPGDRLEADLHWTQVCWFDWELSFYEDVQQAFEVFLEGDLEELLEGTLGNFLVWLTKQVPSDLLQADPLPKDLPKDSPQNPPQNPPQNLKPKHLKLRSPS
;
A
#
# COMPACT_ATOMS: atom_id res chain seq x y z
N MET A 1 -14.07 21.13 2.31
CA MET A 1 -12.92 20.21 2.43
C MET A 1 -11.84 20.65 3.43
N TRP A 2 -11.92 21.82 4.08
CA TRP A 2 -10.89 22.27 5.04
C TRP A 2 -11.01 21.66 6.46
N HIS A 3 -12.20 21.17 6.84
CA HIS A 3 -12.44 20.69 8.20
C HIS A 3 -11.90 19.28 8.49
N ARG A 4 -11.80 18.40 7.48
CA ARG A 4 -11.22 17.04 7.64
C ARG A 4 -9.70 17.06 7.77
N LEU A 5 -9.03 17.93 7.01
CA LEU A 5 -7.59 18.22 7.19
C LEU A 5 -7.28 18.66 8.61
N ARG A 6 -8.14 19.47 9.24
CA ARG A 6 -7.89 20.01 10.57
C ARG A 6 -7.85 18.95 11.67
N ASN A 7 -8.60 17.85 11.54
CA ASN A 7 -8.53 16.73 12.50
C ASN A 7 -7.29 15.86 12.26
N TRP A 8 -6.89 15.67 11.01
CA TRP A 8 -5.67 14.96 10.62
C TRP A 8 -4.38 15.64 11.12
N PHE A 9 -4.37 16.98 11.19
CA PHE A 9 -3.22 17.71 11.75
C PHE A 9 -3.02 17.49 13.27
N TYR A 10 -4.06 17.15 14.04
CA TYR A 10 -3.90 16.87 15.47
C TYR A 10 -3.32 15.47 15.76
N SER A 11 -3.39 14.52 14.81
CA SER A 11 -2.72 13.21 14.90
C SER A 11 -1.25 13.23 14.46
N LEU A 12 -0.76 14.33 13.84
CA LEU A 12 0.66 14.51 13.49
C LEU A 12 1.57 14.75 14.71
N ARG A 13 1.06 14.73 15.95
CA ARG A 13 1.90 14.88 17.16
C ARG A 13 2.50 13.57 17.66
N SER A 14 2.18 12.43 17.04
CA SER A 14 2.76 11.10 17.30
C SER A 14 3.70 10.62 16.18
N TYR A 15 4.65 11.49 15.79
CA TYR A 15 5.65 11.27 14.72
C TYR A 15 6.65 10.12 14.95
N THR A 16 6.45 9.27 15.96
CA THR A 16 7.22 8.05 16.21
C THR A 16 6.58 6.79 15.59
N ALA A 17 5.37 6.89 15.01
CA ALA A 17 4.60 5.78 14.42
C ALA A 17 4.58 5.74 12.88
N LEU A 18 5.45 6.48 12.19
CA LEU A 18 5.48 6.66 10.72
C LEU A 18 5.97 5.44 9.91
N ARG A 19 5.96 4.24 10.48
CA ARG A 19 6.43 3.03 9.80
C ARG A 19 5.35 1.95 9.90
N PRO A 20 5.13 1.19 8.81
CA PRO A 20 4.22 0.05 8.85
C PRO A 20 4.64 -0.89 9.98
N ASP A 21 3.68 -1.51 10.64
CA ASP A 21 3.99 -2.56 11.61
C ASP A 21 4.55 -3.78 10.84
N LEU A 22 5.89 -3.82 10.77
CA LEU A 22 6.60 -4.90 10.09
C LEU A 22 6.38 -6.26 10.74
N ALA A 23 6.08 -6.31 12.03
CA ALA A 23 5.78 -7.57 12.71
C ALA A 23 4.40 -8.08 12.26
N MET A 24 3.41 -7.19 12.20
CA MET A 24 2.09 -7.51 11.67
C MET A 24 2.16 -7.90 10.19
N ARG A 25 2.86 -7.11 9.36
CA ARG A 25 3.05 -7.42 7.93
C ARG A 25 3.67 -8.81 7.74
N ARG A 26 4.73 -9.15 8.48
CA ARG A 26 5.33 -10.49 8.43
C ARG A 26 4.37 -11.58 8.89
N ARG A 27 3.47 -11.30 9.85
CA ARG A 27 2.46 -12.26 10.30
C ARG A 27 1.44 -12.53 9.19
N VAL A 28 0.93 -11.48 8.55
CA VAL A 28 -0.02 -11.60 7.43
C VAL A 28 0.66 -12.29 6.23
N VAL A 29 1.85 -11.88 5.82
CA VAL A 29 2.57 -12.56 4.73
C VAL A 29 2.77 -14.05 5.02
N ARG A 30 3.06 -14.43 6.27
CA ARG A 30 3.16 -15.84 6.69
C ARG A 30 1.81 -16.57 6.58
N SER A 31 0.70 -15.95 6.95
CA SER A 31 -0.63 -16.59 6.82
C SER A 31 -1.00 -16.80 5.34
N LEU A 32 -0.55 -15.91 4.44
CA LEU A 32 -0.75 -16.02 3.00
C LEU A 32 0.13 -17.08 2.32
N GLN A 33 1.18 -17.62 2.97
CA GLN A 33 2.17 -18.47 2.30
C GLN A 33 1.59 -19.72 1.61
N ARG A 34 0.52 -20.30 2.17
CA ARG A 34 -0.10 -21.52 1.65
C ARG A 34 -1.01 -21.29 0.43
N ARG A 35 -1.29 -20.04 0.09
CA ARG A 35 -2.17 -19.68 -1.02
C ARG A 35 -1.41 -19.71 -2.35
N PRO A 36 -2.08 -20.06 -3.46
CA PRO A 36 -1.49 -19.90 -4.78
C PRO A 36 -1.12 -18.43 -5.00
N SER A 37 -0.04 -18.21 -5.76
CA SER A 37 0.37 -16.88 -6.18
C SER A 37 -0.07 -16.70 -7.62
N LEU A 38 -1.13 -15.93 -7.83
CA LEU A 38 -1.67 -15.64 -9.15
C LEU A 38 -1.01 -14.39 -9.72
N SER A 39 -0.77 -14.38 -11.02
CA SER A 39 -0.51 -13.14 -11.77
C SER A 39 -1.77 -12.26 -11.78
N PRO A 40 -1.66 -10.95 -12.06
CA PRO A 40 -2.82 -10.06 -12.14
C PRO A 40 -3.87 -10.56 -13.16
N GLN A 41 -3.41 -11.06 -14.30
CA GLN A 41 -4.28 -11.61 -15.34
C GLN A 41 -5.01 -12.88 -14.87
N GLU A 42 -4.31 -13.80 -14.21
CA GLU A 42 -4.93 -15.00 -13.62
C GLU A 42 -5.93 -14.63 -12.51
N TRP A 43 -5.60 -13.65 -11.67
CA TRP A 43 -6.48 -13.17 -10.61
C TRP A 43 -7.78 -12.58 -11.21
N PHE A 44 -7.65 -11.76 -12.25
CA PHE A 44 -8.79 -11.20 -12.97
C PHE A 44 -9.68 -12.29 -13.58
N HIS A 45 -9.10 -13.28 -14.26
CA HIS A 45 -9.87 -14.38 -14.86
C HIS A 45 -10.53 -15.27 -13.81
N THR A 46 -9.84 -15.54 -12.69
CA THR A 46 -10.32 -16.43 -11.63
C THR A 46 -11.42 -15.77 -10.79
N TYR A 47 -11.27 -14.49 -10.48
CA TYR A 47 -12.15 -13.79 -9.54
C TYR A 47 -12.77 -12.53 -10.16
N GLY A 48 -11.93 -11.64 -10.69
CA GLY A 48 -12.32 -10.29 -11.12
C GLY A 48 -13.50 -10.25 -12.08
N LYS A 49 -13.48 -11.07 -13.13
CA LYS A 49 -14.53 -11.12 -14.16
C LYS A 49 -15.91 -11.45 -13.58
N SER A 50 -15.98 -12.40 -12.65
CA SER A 50 -17.25 -12.81 -12.02
C SER A 50 -17.82 -11.75 -11.08
N LEU A 51 -16.95 -10.92 -10.50
CA LEU A 51 -17.31 -9.85 -9.58
C LEU A 51 -17.61 -8.52 -10.29
N GLY A 52 -17.45 -8.47 -11.62
CA GLY A 52 -17.58 -7.23 -12.40
C GLY A 52 -16.47 -6.22 -12.09
N ILE A 53 -15.30 -6.68 -11.62
CA ILE A 53 -14.11 -5.84 -11.44
C ILE A 53 -13.44 -5.69 -12.80
N ALA A 54 -13.05 -4.48 -13.18
CA ALA A 54 -12.37 -4.25 -14.45
C ALA A 54 -10.90 -4.72 -14.41
N GLU A 55 -10.41 -5.22 -15.54
CA GLU A 55 -9.02 -5.71 -15.64
C GLU A 55 -8.00 -4.61 -15.36
N ALA A 56 -8.24 -3.39 -15.85
CA ALA A 56 -7.40 -2.22 -15.57
C ALA A 56 -7.30 -1.93 -14.06
N VAL A 57 -8.41 -2.09 -13.32
CA VAL A 57 -8.43 -1.92 -11.86
C VAL A 57 -7.66 -3.04 -11.16
N VAL A 58 -7.74 -4.29 -11.64
CA VAL A 58 -6.91 -5.39 -11.11
C VAL A 58 -5.43 -5.13 -11.34
N ASN A 59 -5.04 -4.67 -12.52
CA ASN A 59 -3.65 -4.37 -12.84
C ASN A 59 -3.11 -3.20 -12.00
N PHE A 60 -3.90 -2.13 -11.86
CA PHE A 60 -3.60 -1.02 -10.96
C PHE A 60 -3.42 -1.50 -9.52
N ALA A 61 -4.41 -2.23 -9.00
CA ALA A 61 -4.40 -2.73 -7.63
C ALA A 61 -3.22 -3.68 -7.37
N ALA A 62 -2.90 -4.56 -8.32
CA ALA A 62 -1.78 -5.48 -8.20
C ALA A 62 -0.43 -4.76 -8.07
N HIS A 63 -0.29 -3.56 -8.60
CA HIS A 63 0.91 -2.76 -8.39
C HIS A 63 0.82 -1.96 -7.09
N GLN A 64 -0.22 -1.12 -6.96
CA GLN A 64 -0.30 -0.11 -5.91
C GLN A 64 -0.53 -0.72 -4.53
N LEU A 65 -1.43 -1.70 -4.42
CA LEU A 65 -1.72 -2.34 -3.12
C LEU A 65 -0.50 -3.09 -2.58
N GLU A 66 0.34 -3.67 -3.44
CA GLU A 66 1.61 -4.25 -3.02
C GLU A 66 2.60 -3.18 -2.54
N GLN A 67 2.69 -2.03 -3.22
CA GLN A 67 3.57 -0.93 -2.81
C GLN A 67 3.19 -0.38 -1.43
N TYR A 68 1.89 -0.18 -1.19
CA TYR A 68 1.41 0.37 0.08
C TYR A 68 1.59 -0.61 1.24
N SER A 69 1.14 -1.85 1.06
CA SER A 69 1.00 -2.83 2.14
C SER A 69 2.20 -3.75 2.30
N GLY A 70 3.01 -3.92 1.25
CA GLY A 70 4.01 -4.97 1.15
C GLY A 70 3.45 -6.40 1.17
N LEU A 71 2.14 -6.57 1.02
CA LEU A 71 1.49 -7.87 0.89
C LEU A 71 1.47 -8.28 -0.59
N PRO A 72 1.76 -9.54 -0.94
CA PRO A 72 1.71 -10.00 -2.33
C PRO A 72 0.26 -10.12 -2.81
N PHE A 73 -0.16 -9.25 -3.73
CA PHE A 73 -1.52 -9.14 -4.26
C PHE A 73 -2.00 -10.46 -4.85
N GLY A 74 -1.12 -11.16 -5.57
CA GLY A 74 -1.42 -12.46 -6.17
C GLY A 74 -1.86 -13.54 -5.18
N LYS A 75 -1.64 -13.35 -3.88
CA LYS A 75 -2.07 -14.25 -2.79
C LYS A 75 -3.32 -13.78 -2.05
N LEU A 76 -3.79 -12.57 -2.34
CA LEU A 76 -5.00 -12.03 -1.74
C LEU A 76 -6.23 -12.61 -2.43
N LEU A 77 -7.29 -12.81 -1.65
CA LEU A 77 -8.56 -13.33 -2.10
C LEU A 77 -9.63 -12.24 -2.01
N PRO A 78 -10.63 -12.23 -2.91
CA PRO A 78 -11.70 -11.23 -2.86
C PRO A 78 -12.45 -11.21 -1.52
N GLY A 79 -12.52 -12.34 -0.82
CA GLY A 79 -13.19 -12.45 0.48
C GLY A 79 -12.34 -12.05 1.69
N ASP A 80 -11.05 -11.71 1.51
CA ASP A 80 -10.22 -11.25 2.62
C ASP A 80 -10.76 -9.92 3.14
N ARG A 81 -11.05 -9.85 4.45
CA ARG A 81 -11.46 -8.61 5.11
C ARG A 81 -10.23 -7.73 5.33
N LEU A 82 -10.30 -6.48 4.86
CA LEU A 82 -9.15 -5.58 4.83
C LEU A 82 -8.60 -5.36 6.25
N GLU A 83 -9.43 -4.94 7.20
CA GLU A 83 -8.96 -4.78 8.58
C GLU A 83 -8.91 -6.07 9.38
N ALA A 84 -9.94 -6.92 9.27
CA ALA A 84 -10.07 -8.08 10.16
C ALA A 84 -9.08 -9.23 9.84
N ASP A 85 -8.74 -9.44 8.57
CA ASP A 85 -7.87 -10.55 8.14
C ASP A 85 -6.49 -10.05 7.69
N LEU A 86 -6.42 -8.91 6.99
CA LEU A 86 -5.18 -8.38 6.43
C LEU A 86 -4.54 -7.30 7.30
N HIS A 87 -5.25 -6.79 8.32
CA HIS A 87 -4.80 -5.68 9.16
C HIS A 87 -4.31 -4.49 8.33
N TRP A 88 -5.08 -4.14 7.30
CA TRP A 88 -4.68 -3.24 6.21
C TRP A 88 -4.01 -1.95 6.69
N THR A 89 -4.68 -1.19 7.56
CA THR A 89 -4.15 0.07 8.10
C THR A 89 -2.84 -0.11 8.88
N GLN A 90 -2.63 -1.24 9.53
CA GLN A 90 -1.39 -1.50 10.28
C GLN A 90 -0.22 -1.91 9.38
N VAL A 91 -0.50 -2.63 8.30
CA VAL A 91 0.53 -3.13 7.38
C VAL A 91 0.91 -2.10 6.32
N CYS A 92 0.03 -1.16 5.99
CA CYS A 92 0.28 -0.08 5.06
C CYS A 92 1.21 1.01 5.61
N TRP A 93 1.83 1.76 4.71
CA TRP A 93 2.47 3.02 5.07
C TRP A 93 1.44 4.02 5.60
N PHE A 94 1.82 4.88 6.54
CA PHE A 94 0.87 5.77 7.23
C PHE A 94 0.10 6.70 6.28
N ASP A 95 0.70 7.08 5.16
CA ASP A 95 0.18 7.99 4.15
C ASP A 95 -0.49 7.27 2.97
N TRP A 96 -0.71 5.96 3.05
CA TRP A 96 -1.19 5.15 1.93
C TRP A 96 -2.50 5.67 1.32
N GLU A 97 -3.41 6.21 2.14
CA GLU A 97 -4.69 6.74 1.65
C GLU A 97 -4.48 7.93 0.73
N LEU A 98 -3.60 8.86 1.14
CA LEU A 98 -3.28 10.04 0.33
C LEU A 98 -2.64 9.62 -0.98
N SER A 99 -1.64 8.73 -0.93
CA SER A 99 -1.01 8.18 -2.13
C SER A 99 -2.01 7.45 -3.02
N PHE A 100 -2.96 6.71 -2.43
CA PHE A 100 -4.00 6.01 -3.19
C PHE A 100 -4.89 6.98 -3.97
N TYR A 101 -5.33 8.08 -3.37
CA TYR A 101 -6.11 9.09 -4.09
C TYR A 101 -5.31 9.73 -5.23
N GLU A 102 -4.05 10.10 -4.99
CA GLU A 102 -3.16 10.68 -6.00
C GLU A 102 -2.89 9.72 -7.16
N ASP A 103 -2.60 8.46 -6.84
CA ASP A 103 -2.29 7.43 -7.83
C ASP A 103 -3.52 7.06 -8.68
N VAL A 104 -4.72 7.03 -8.08
CA VAL A 104 -5.96 6.83 -8.84
C VAL A 104 -6.25 8.02 -9.75
N GLN A 105 -6.07 9.25 -9.26
CA GLN A 105 -6.24 10.44 -10.07
C GLN A 105 -5.24 10.44 -11.24
N GLN A 106 -4.00 10.01 -11.02
CA GLN A 106 -2.99 9.93 -12.06
C GLN A 106 -3.27 8.80 -13.06
N ALA A 107 -3.71 7.63 -12.59
CA ALA A 107 -3.94 6.46 -13.43
C ALA A 107 -5.23 6.54 -14.26
N PHE A 108 -6.28 7.14 -13.69
CA PHE A 108 -7.62 7.08 -14.24
C PHE A 108 -8.27 8.46 -14.41
N GLU A 109 -7.55 9.56 -14.15
CA GLU A 109 -8.04 10.94 -14.30
C GLU A 109 -9.36 11.21 -13.55
N VAL A 110 -9.61 10.49 -12.46
CA VAL A 110 -10.84 10.58 -11.66
C VAL A 110 -10.54 11.04 -10.24
N PHE A 111 -11.47 11.83 -9.69
CA PHE A 111 -11.53 12.11 -8.27
C PHE A 111 -12.48 11.10 -7.62
N LEU A 112 -11.95 10.28 -6.73
CA LEU A 112 -12.75 9.29 -6.03
C LEU A 112 -13.75 9.96 -5.09
N GLU A 113 -14.99 9.48 -5.12
CA GLU A 113 -16.04 9.86 -4.18
C GLU A 113 -16.37 8.69 -3.24
N GLY A 114 -16.39 8.94 -1.94
CA GLY A 114 -16.78 7.92 -0.95
C GLY A 114 -16.04 8.06 0.37
N ASP A 115 -16.41 7.20 1.33
CA ASP A 115 -15.71 7.07 2.60
C ASP A 115 -14.82 5.83 2.56
N LEU A 116 -13.51 6.04 2.58
CA LEU A 116 -12.53 4.95 2.55
C LEU A 116 -12.56 4.15 3.86
N GLU A 117 -12.88 4.78 4.99
CA GLU A 117 -12.96 4.12 6.30
C GLU A 117 -14.03 3.02 6.29
N GLU A 118 -15.19 3.28 5.68
CA GLU A 118 -16.27 2.30 5.55
C GLU A 118 -15.85 1.10 4.66
N LEU A 119 -15.08 1.37 3.60
CA LEU A 119 -14.59 0.31 2.71
C LEU A 119 -13.57 -0.60 3.39
N LEU A 120 -12.77 -0.07 4.32
CA LEU A 120 -11.78 -0.83 5.09
C LEU A 120 -12.42 -1.85 6.05
N GLU A 121 -13.65 -1.60 6.50
CA GLU A 121 -14.43 -2.59 7.25
C GLU A 121 -14.89 -3.78 6.37
N GLY A 122 -14.83 -3.61 5.05
CA GLY A 122 -15.25 -4.59 4.06
C GLY A 122 -14.16 -5.58 3.62
N THR A 123 -14.36 -6.14 2.43
CA THR A 123 -13.46 -7.10 1.80
C THR A 123 -12.68 -6.47 0.66
N LEU A 124 -11.55 -7.08 0.28
CA LEU A 124 -10.78 -6.68 -0.89
C LEU A 124 -11.65 -6.65 -2.16
N GLY A 125 -12.54 -7.63 -2.33
CA GLY A 125 -13.48 -7.67 -3.44
C GLY A 125 -14.41 -6.47 -3.47
N ASN A 126 -15.01 -6.10 -2.33
CA ASN A 126 -15.89 -4.93 -2.24
C ASN A 126 -15.14 -3.64 -2.59
N PHE A 127 -13.91 -3.50 -2.10
CA PHE A 127 -13.04 -2.36 -2.40
C PHE A 127 -12.74 -2.25 -3.89
N LEU A 128 -12.36 -3.34 -4.57
CA LEU A 128 -12.06 -3.32 -6.00
C LEU A 128 -13.30 -3.13 -6.88
N VAL A 129 -14.45 -3.65 -6.46
CA VAL A 129 -15.74 -3.39 -7.11
C VAL A 129 -16.12 -1.91 -6.97
N TRP A 130 -15.93 -1.34 -5.78
CA TRP A 130 -16.15 0.09 -5.57
C TRP A 130 -15.24 0.91 -6.48
N LEU A 131 -13.94 0.61 -6.53
CA LEU A 131 -13.00 1.33 -7.40
C LEU A 131 -13.39 1.22 -8.87
N THR A 132 -13.83 0.04 -9.32
CA THR A 132 -14.32 -0.16 -10.70
C THR A 132 -15.52 0.73 -11.02
N LYS A 133 -16.43 0.97 -10.06
CA LYS A 133 -17.60 1.83 -10.27
C LYS A 133 -17.26 3.32 -10.35
N GLN A 134 -16.11 3.72 -9.80
CA GLN A 134 -15.64 5.10 -9.82
C GLN A 134 -14.96 5.47 -11.14
N VAL A 135 -14.43 4.47 -11.86
CA VAL A 135 -13.71 4.70 -13.12
C VAL A 135 -14.68 4.64 -14.31
N PRO A 136 -14.76 5.70 -15.15
CA PRO A 136 -15.55 5.71 -16.37
C PRO A 136 -15.18 4.55 -17.30
N SER A 137 -16.19 3.97 -17.96
CA SER A 137 -16.01 2.80 -18.84
C SER A 137 -15.01 3.01 -19.97
N ASP A 138 -14.87 4.23 -20.45
CA ASP A 138 -13.95 4.60 -21.54
C ASP A 138 -12.48 4.53 -21.11
N LEU A 139 -12.20 4.77 -19.82
CA LEU A 139 -10.86 4.72 -19.24
C LEU A 139 -10.46 3.31 -18.79
N LEU A 140 -11.42 2.40 -18.68
CA LEU A 140 -11.17 0.99 -18.39
C LEU A 140 -10.68 0.18 -19.61
N GLN A 141 -10.82 0.74 -20.82
CA GLN A 141 -10.39 0.14 -22.09
C GLN A 141 -9.08 0.74 -22.63
N ALA A 142 -8.57 1.79 -21.98
CA ALA A 142 -7.29 2.37 -22.35
C ALA A 142 -6.17 1.33 -22.14
N ASP A 143 -5.26 1.25 -23.12
CA ASP A 143 -4.10 0.35 -23.08
C ASP A 143 -3.35 0.46 -21.75
N PRO A 144 -2.71 -0.64 -21.28
CA PRO A 144 -2.05 -0.67 -19.99
C PRO A 144 -1.05 0.49 -19.87
N LEU A 145 -1.15 1.18 -18.73
CA LEU A 145 -0.30 2.29 -18.26
C LEU A 145 1.10 2.29 -18.91
N PRO A 146 1.59 3.43 -19.44
CA PRO A 146 2.95 3.53 -19.94
C PRO A 146 3.95 3.01 -18.90
N LYS A 147 4.86 2.13 -19.31
CA LYS A 147 5.88 1.51 -18.45
C LYS A 147 6.91 2.50 -17.87
N ASP A 148 6.80 3.77 -18.25
CA ASP A 148 7.75 4.83 -17.92
C ASP A 148 7.08 5.88 -17.02
N LEU A 149 6.78 5.49 -15.78
CA LEU A 149 6.74 6.46 -14.68
C LEU A 149 8.16 7.00 -14.48
N PRO A 150 8.37 8.32 -14.44
CA PRO A 150 9.65 8.89 -14.05
C PRO A 150 10.03 8.37 -12.66
N LYS A 151 11.22 7.80 -12.52
CA LYS A 151 11.81 7.36 -11.23
C LYS A 151 12.20 8.52 -10.32
N ASP A 152 11.46 9.63 -10.37
CA ASP A 152 11.69 10.81 -9.55
C ASP A 152 10.60 10.89 -8.46
N SER A 153 10.57 9.85 -7.65
CA SER A 153 10.18 9.93 -6.25
C SER A 153 11.36 9.40 -5.44
N PRO A 154 11.71 10.02 -4.30
CA PRO A 154 13.02 9.90 -3.68
C PRO A 154 13.37 8.43 -3.41
N GLN A 155 14.36 7.95 -4.15
CA GLN A 155 14.93 6.62 -4.02
C GLN A 155 15.47 6.39 -2.61
N ASN A 156 14.96 5.31 -1.99
CA ASN A 156 15.52 4.58 -0.85
C ASN A 156 15.73 5.32 0.49
N PRO A 157 15.38 4.69 1.63
CA PRO A 157 15.94 5.08 2.92
C PRO A 157 17.47 4.82 2.92
N PRO A 158 18.27 5.61 3.65
CA PRO A 158 19.71 5.46 3.68
C PRO A 158 20.11 4.05 4.12
N GLN A 159 20.80 3.34 3.23
CA GLN A 159 21.51 2.12 3.56
C GLN A 159 22.76 2.46 4.37
N ASN A 160 22.92 1.71 5.47
CA ASN A 160 24.04 1.63 6.41
C ASN A 160 24.11 2.63 7.57
N PRO A 161 24.21 2.14 8.82
CA PRO A 161 24.67 2.94 9.96
C PRO A 161 26.19 3.21 9.84
N PRO A 162 26.71 4.33 10.38
CA PRO A 162 28.14 4.56 10.43
C PRO A 162 28.83 3.52 11.35
N GLN A 163 29.49 2.54 10.74
CA GLN A 163 30.51 1.74 11.42
C GLN A 163 31.83 2.53 11.42
N ASN A 164 32.05 3.37 12.45
CA ASN A 164 33.41 3.70 12.92
C ASN A 164 33.37 4.47 14.25
N LEU A 165 33.16 3.74 15.34
CA LEU A 165 33.68 4.15 16.64
C LEU A 165 34.81 3.19 16.99
N LYS A 166 36.04 3.54 16.62
CA LYS A 166 37.23 2.98 17.26
C LYS A 166 37.49 3.77 18.54
N PRO A 167 37.44 3.16 19.74
CA PRO A 167 38.02 3.78 20.92
C PRO A 167 39.54 3.59 20.84
N LYS A 168 40.29 4.67 20.55
CA LYS A 168 41.73 4.67 20.81
C LYS A 168 41.97 5.17 22.23
N HIS A 169 42.28 4.21 23.09
CA HIS A 169 42.92 4.28 24.41
C HIS A 169 43.38 5.68 24.89
N LEU A 170 42.73 6.15 25.98
CA LEU A 170 43.39 7.02 26.94
C LEU A 170 44.58 6.27 27.56
N LYS A 171 45.80 6.74 27.29
CA LYS A 171 46.97 6.41 28.13
C LYS A 171 46.87 7.23 29.41
N LEU A 172 46.32 6.62 30.46
CA LEU A 172 46.57 7.05 31.84
C LEU A 172 48.05 6.83 32.13
N ARG A 173 48.78 7.93 32.31
CA ARG A 173 50.13 7.94 32.87
C ARG A 173 49.96 8.13 34.37
N SER A 174 50.38 7.15 35.16
CA SER A 174 50.52 7.25 36.61
C SER A 174 51.97 6.96 36.99
N PRO A 175 52.42 7.48 38.14
CA PRO A 175 53.79 7.93 38.35
C PRO A 175 54.69 6.84 38.92
N SER A 176 55.99 7.04 38.75
CA SER A 176 57.05 6.47 39.61
C SER A 176 58.15 7.51 39.71
#